data_AF-A0A9E6DR45-F1
#
_entry.id   AF-A0A9E6DR45-F1
#
_cell.length_a   1.000
_cell.length_b   1.000
_cell.length_c   1.000
_cell.angle_alpha   90.00
_cell.angle_beta   90.00
_cell.angle_gamma   90.00
#
_symmetry.space_group_name_H-M   'P 1'
#
loop_
_entity.id
_entity.type
_entity.pdbx_description
1 polymer ?
#
loop_
_entity_poly.entity_id
_entity_poly.type
_entity_poly.pdbx_seq_one_letter_code
_entity_poly.pdbx_strand_id
1 'polypeptide(L)'
;MFNFTYESPVAAPSYGYAWANAATSRSDNPSADYQAIAVNRGDGTRAGVTDKVLIQRYGVGVYHVIFEELAGLAEGLHGASHVKVNAYGTGADYCNVRSMSTYSDDRGRANVRCYDGNGNPKDTTFTSAYSSTVSR
;
A
#
# COMPACT_ATOMS: atom_id res chain seq x y z
N MET A 1 0.94 20.54 13.18
CA MET A 1 0.36 19.21 13.51
C MET A 1 -0.48 18.79 12.31
N PHE A 2 0.00 17.85 11.49
CA PHE A 2 -0.72 17.42 10.29
C PHE A 2 -1.66 16.28 10.68
N ASN A 3 -2.96 16.56 10.73
CA ASN A 3 -3.98 15.54 10.98
C ASN A 3 -4.32 14.85 9.65
N PHE A 4 -3.97 13.57 9.54
CA PHE A 4 -4.41 12.69 8.46
C PHE A 4 -5.58 11.85 8.97
N THR A 5 -6.77 12.43 9.07
CA THR A 5 -7.98 11.73 9.53
C THR A 5 -9.01 11.63 8.41
N TYR A 6 -9.16 10.43 7.83
CA TYR A 6 -10.37 10.05 7.09
C TYR A 6 -10.85 8.69 7.57
N GLU A 7 -12.17 8.50 7.51
CA GLU A 7 -12.93 7.38 8.07
C GLU A 7 -12.67 6.06 7.35
N SER A 8 -12.59 4.97 8.09
CA SER A 8 -12.59 3.60 7.57
C SER A 8 -14.02 3.18 7.16
N PRO A 9 -14.20 2.33 6.13
CA PRO A 9 -15.53 1.86 5.67
C PRO A 9 -16.36 1.17 6.75
N VAL A 10 -15.73 0.79 7.87
CA VAL A 10 -16.37 0.13 9.00
C VAL A 10 -16.34 0.96 10.30
N ALA A 11 -16.02 2.26 10.20
CA ALA A 11 -15.84 3.15 11.35
C ALA A 11 -14.86 2.59 12.41
N ALA A 12 -13.82 1.87 11.97
CA ALA A 12 -12.77 1.33 12.84
C ALA A 12 -11.39 1.39 12.13
N PRO A 13 -10.30 1.76 12.82
CA PRO A 13 -9.03 2.14 12.18
C PRO A 13 -8.34 0.95 11.51
N SER A 14 -8.17 0.98 10.19
CA SER A 14 -7.47 -0.09 9.45
C SER A 14 -6.11 0.40 8.96
N TYR A 15 -5.09 -0.47 9.04
CA TYR A 15 -3.76 -0.16 8.55
C TYR A 15 -3.14 -1.37 7.83
N GLY A 16 -2.17 -1.10 6.98
CA GLY A 16 -1.35 -2.13 6.37
C GLY A 16 0.01 -1.57 5.98
N TYR A 17 1.06 -2.37 6.03
CA TYR A 17 2.38 -1.96 5.57
C TYR A 17 3.15 -3.12 4.96
N ALA A 18 4.12 -2.79 4.11
CA ALA A 18 5.02 -3.76 3.50
C ALA A 18 6.33 -3.11 3.05
N TRP A 19 7.40 -3.91 3.02
CA TRP A 19 8.68 -3.56 2.39
C TRP A 19 8.86 -4.38 1.11
N ALA A 20 8.97 -3.67 -0.02
CA ALA A 20 9.39 -4.23 -1.29
C ALA A 20 10.92 -4.38 -1.32
N ASN A 21 11.43 -5.45 -0.70
CA ASN A 21 12.87 -5.69 -0.60
C ASN A 21 13.49 -6.24 -1.90
N ALA A 22 12.69 -6.77 -2.83
CA ALA A 22 13.19 -7.37 -4.08
C ALA A 22 12.74 -6.57 -5.31
N ALA A 23 13.37 -5.41 -5.51
CA ALA A 23 13.01 -4.42 -6.52
C ALA A 23 12.80 -4.94 -7.96
N THR A 24 13.45 -6.04 -8.35
CA THR A 24 13.38 -6.59 -9.73
C THR A 24 12.50 -7.84 -9.86
N SER A 25 12.04 -8.41 -8.75
CA SER A 25 11.18 -9.59 -8.78
C SER A 25 9.83 -9.27 -9.41
N ARG A 26 9.29 -10.23 -10.18
CA ARG A 26 7.98 -10.09 -10.81
C ARG A 26 6.83 -10.10 -9.80
N SER A 27 6.99 -10.86 -8.72
CA SER A 27 6.05 -10.92 -7.61
C SER A 27 6.84 -11.23 -6.34
N ASP A 28 6.65 -10.42 -5.32
CA ASP A 28 7.21 -10.64 -4.00
C ASP A 28 6.10 -10.76 -2.97
N ASN A 29 6.27 -11.76 -2.12
CA ASN A 29 5.66 -11.79 -0.82
C ASN A 29 6.72 -11.23 0.15
N PRO A 30 6.57 -10.00 0.65
CA PRO A 30 7.45 -9.47 1.69
C PRO A 30 7.60 -10.48 2.83
N SER A 31 8.76 -10.53 3.49
CA SER A 31 8.90 -11.37 4.69
C SER A 31 7.81 -11.03 5.71
N ALA A 32 7.34 -12.01 6.47
CA ALA A 32 6.34 -11.78 7.52
C ALA A 32 6.78 -10.73 8.55
N ASP A 33 8.09 -10.58 8.78
CA ASP A 33 8.65 -9.53 9.66
C ASP A 33 8.54 -8.11 9.06
N TYR A 34 8.34 -8.02 7.75
CA TYR A 34 8.25 -6.80 6.97
C TYR A 34 6.92 -6.68 6.23
N GLN A 35 5.85 -7.19 6.83
CA GLN A 35 4.49 -6.84 6.44
C GLN A 35 3.54 -7.03 7.61
N ALA A 36 2.50 -6.22 7.64
CA ALA A 36 1.33 -6.50 8.44
C ALA A 36 0.11 -5.86 7.79
N ILE A 37 -1.03 -6.46 8.03
CA ILE A 37 -2.32 -5.88 7.72
C ILE A 37 -3.22 -6.09 8.92
N ALA A 38 -3.95 -5.05 9.28
CA ALA A 38 -4.96 -5.09 10.31
C ALA A 38 -6.17 -4.35 9.76
N VAL A 39 -7.20 -5.14 9.45
CA VAL A 39 -8.49 -4.62 9.01
C VAL A 39 -9.45 -4.81 10.15
N ASN A 40 -9.99 -3.71 10.67
CA ASN A 40 -11.18 -3.82 11.51
C ASN A 40 -12.38 -4.02 10.58
N ARG A 41 -13.30 -4.94 10.90
CA ARG A 41 -14.45 -5.26 10.05
C ARG A 41 -15.78 -4.66 10.53
N GLY A 42 -15.76 -3.80 11.56
CA GLY A 42 -16.96 -3.11 12.09
C GLY A 42 -17.89 -4.00 12.91
N ASP A 43 -17.81 -5.32 12.72
CA ASP A 43 -18.44 -6.37 13.52
C ASP A 43 -17.67 -6.71 14.82
N GLY A 44 -16.65 -5.92 15.17
CA GLY A 44 -15.76 -6.16 16.30
C GLY A 44 -14.67 -7.20 16.04
N THR A 45 -14.65 -7.82 14.86
CA THR A 45 -13.58 -8.75 14.45
C THR A 45 -12.44 -8.01 13.76
N ARG A 46 -11.23 -8.55 13.92
CA ARG A 46 -10.03 -8.12 13.20
C ARG A 46 -9.68 -9.21 12.19
N ALA A 47 -9.45 -8.84 10.94
CA ALA A 47 -8.70 -9.69 10.03
C ALA A 47 -7.28 -9.79 10.59
N GLY A 48 -6.96 -10.92 11.20
CA GLY A 48 -5.70 -11.13 11.90
C GLY A 48 -4.69 -11.86 11.02
N VAL A 49 -3.55 -11.20 10.76
CA VAL A 49 -2.18 -11.76 10.62
C VAL A 49 -1.94 -12.83 9.54
N THR A 50 -2.96 -13.28 8.81
CA THR A 50 -2.81 -14.30 7.74
C THR A 50 -2.77 -13.68 6.36
N ASP A 51 -3.32 -12.48 6.23
CA ASP A 51 -3.51 -11.81 4.95
C ASP A 51 -2.24 -11.07 4.56
N LYS A 52 -1.82 -11.25 3.30
CA LYS A 52 -0.52 -10.77 2.83
C LYS A 52 -0.71 -9.50 2.03
N VAL A 53 0.26 -8.59 2.15
CA VAL A 53 0.45 -7.54 1.16
C VAL A 53 1.26 -8.14 0.02
N LEU A 54 0.69 -8.19 -1.17
CA LEU A 54 1.38 -8.68 -2.36
C LEU A 54 1.99 -7.52 -3.13
N ILE A 55 3.22 -7.67 -3.60
CA ILE A 55 3.87 -6.67 -4.43
C ILE A 55 4.19 -7.29 -5.79
N GLN A 56 3.63 -6.71 -6.85
CA GLN A 56 3.80 -7.20 -8.21
C GLN A 56 4.46 -6.14 -9.07
N ARG A 57 5.50 -6.52 -9.81
CA ARG A 57 6.18 -5.64 -10.76
C ARG A 57 5.61 -5.82 -12.16
N TYR A 58 5.24 -4.71 -12.79
CA TYR A 58 4.64 -4.66 -14.13
C TYR A 58 5.55 -4.04 -15.19
N GLY A 59 6.64 -3.41 -14.77
CA GLY A 59 7.63 -2.77 -15.64
C GLY A 59 8.71 -2.12 -14.79
N VAL A 60 9.71 -1.54 -15.45
CA VAL A 60 10.79 -0.82 -14.74
C VAL A 60 10.18 0.32 -13.92
N GLY A 61 10.38 0.27 -12.60
CA GLY A 61 9.85 1.23 -11.65
C GLY A 61 8.32 1.26 -11.57
N VAL A 62 7.61 0.20 -11.97
CA VAL A 62 6.13 0.13 -11.91
C VAL A 62 5.71 -1.08 -11.09
N TYR A 63 5.03 -0.81 -9.97
CA TYR A 63 4.59 -1.82 -9.02
C TYR A 63 3.11 -1.69 -8.68
N HIS A 64 2.45 -2.81 -8.44
CA HIS A 64 1.14 -2.87 -7.78
C HIS A 64 1.34 -3.43 -6.39
N VAL A 65 0.92 -2.65 -5.39
CA VAL A 65 0.82 -3.11 -4.00
C VAL A 65 -0.63 -3.48 -3.77
N ILE A 66 -0.87 -4.75 -3.44
CA ILE A 66 -2.21 -5.33 -3.27
C ILE A 66 -2.41 -5.58 -1.79
N PHE A 67 -3.49 -5.02 -1.26
CA PHE A 67 -3.93 -5.23 0.10
C PHE A 67 -5.19 -6.09 0.06
N GLU A 68 -5.04 -7.39 0.34
CA GLU A 68 -6.09 -8.39 0.06
C GLU A 68 -7.37 -8.16 0.87
N GLU A 69 -7.28 -7.69 2.11
CA GLU A 69 -8.47 -7.50 2.96
C GLU A 69 -8.94 -6.05 3.06
N LEU A 70 -8.28 -5.12 2.36
CA LEU A 70 -8.69 -3.71 2.34
C LEU A 70 -9.65 -3.46 1.18
N ALA A 71 -10.88 -3.95 1.35
CA ALA A 71 -12.01 -3.68 0.47
C ALA A 71 -12.42 -2.21 0.49
N GLY A 72 -12.89 -1.69 -0.65
CA GLY A 72 -13.39 -0.31 -0.76
C GLY A 72 -12.31 0.77 -0.88
N LEU A 73 -11.04 0.41 -1.07
CA LEU A 73 -9.95 1.37 -1.26
C LEU A 73 -10.11 2.30 -2.49
N ALA A 74 -10.97 1.99 -3.47
CA ALA A 74 -11.13 2.82 -4.66
C ALA A 74 -12.48 3.52 -4.80
N GLU A 75 -13.51 3.07 -4.09
CA GLU A 75 -14.87 3.60 -4.20
C GLU A 75 -15.09 4.69 -3.13
N GLY A 76 -15.51 5.88 -3.55
CA GLY A 76 -16.16 6.89 -2.70
C GLY A 76 -15.26 7.83 -1.88
N LEU A 77 -14.22 7.39 -1.17
CA LEU A 77 -13.58 8.22 -0.11
C LEU A 77 -12.06 8.05 0.07
N HIS A 78 -11.37 7.26 -0.78
CA HIS A 78 -10.07 6.66 -0.45
C HIS A 78 -9.02 6.80 -1.57
N GLY A 79 -8.75 8.01 -2.05
CA GLY A 79 -7.71 8.22 -3.07
C GLY A 79 -6.30 7.83 -2.63
N ALA A 80 -5.31 8.04 -3.50
CA ALA A 80 -3.86 7.87 -3.24
C ALA A 80 -3.34 8.58 -1.96
N SER A 81 -4.16 9.38 -1.27
CA SER A 81 -3.87 10.08 -0.02
C SER A 81 -3.57 9.16 1.16
N HIS A 82 -4.17 7.96 1.22
CA HIS A 82 -4.06 7.02 2.35
C HIS A 82 -2.84 6.12 2.29
N VAL A 83 -2.25 5.98 1.10
CA VAL A 83 -1.05 5.18 0.90
C VAL A 83 0.15 6.11 0.83
N LYS A 84 1.12 5.88 1.69
CA LYS A 84 2.44 6.50 1.63
C LYS A 84 3.43 5.49 1.12
N VAL A 85 4.29 5.94 0.22
CA VAL A 85 5.41 5.15 -0.28
C VAL A 85 6.69 5.92 -0.12
N ASN A 86 7.75 5.24 0.30
CA ASN A 86 9.07 5.83 0.41
C ASN A 86 10.09 4.87 -0.17
N ALA A 87 10.85 5.31 -1.16
CA ALA A 87 12.03 4.60 -1.61
C ALA A 87 13.08 4.58 -0.48
N TYR A 88 13.84 3.50 -0.40
CA TYR A 88 15.02 3.41 0.44
C TYR A 88 16.15 2.71 -0.31
N GLY A 89 17.39 2.99 0.12
CA GLY A 89 18.60 2.53 -0.54
C GLY A 89 19.68 3.59 -0.48
N THR A 90 20.71 3.45 -1.32
CA THR A 90 21.88 4.35 -1.35
C THR A 90 21.74 5.51 -2.34
N GLY A 91 20.73 5.50 -3.21
CA GLY A 91 20.50 6.52 -4.23
C GLY A 91 19.43 7.54 -3.86
N ALA A 92 19.32 8.61 -4.65
CA ALA A 92 18.26 9.62 -4.58
C ALA A 92 16.96 9.17 -5.26
N ASP A 93 16.66 7.88 -5.20
CA ASP A 93 15.47 7.32 -5.82
C ASP A 93 14.23 7.73 -5.01
N TYR A 94 13.08 7.84 -5.67
CA TYR A 94 11.83 8.19 -5.01
C TYR A 94 10.66 7.43 -5.63
N CYS A 95 9.64 7.14 -4.83
CA CYS A 95 8.43 6.46 -5.28
C CYS A 95 7.21 7.32 -4.97
N ASN A 96 6.18 7.21 -5.81
CA ASN A 96 4.90 7.89 -5.63
C ASN A 96 3.74 6.94 -5.92
N VAL A 97 2.63 7.10 -5.19
CA VAL A 97 1.36 6.46 -5.52
C VAL A 97 0.72 7.24 -6.66
N ARG A 98 0.57 6.59 -7.82
CA ARG A 98 0.00 7.21 -9.03
C ARG A 98 -1.50 7.09 -9.11
N SER A 99 -2.04 5.99 -8.66
CA SER A 99 -3.47 5.75 -8.64
C SER A 99 -3.80 4.66 -7.62
N MET A 100 -5.05 4.64 -7.20
CA MET A 100 -5.63 3.52 -6.47
C MET A 100 -6.84 3.00 -7.23
N SER A 101 -7.10 1.71 -7.06
CA SER A 101 -8.16 0.97 -7.73
C SER A 101 -8.48 -0.28 -6.92
N THR A 102 -9.66 -0.84 -7.13
CA THR A 102 -10.08 -2.08 -6.48
C THR A 102 -10.19 -3.18 -7.54
N TYR A 103 -9.80 -4.41 -7.21
CA TYR A 103 -10.03 -5.58 -8.04
C TYR A 103 -11.51 -5.99 -7.99
N SER A 104 -11.95 -6.85 -8.92
CA SER A 104 -13.34 -7.35 -8.94
C SER A 104 -13.71 -8.22 -7.74
N ASP A 105 -12.72 -8.66 -6.95
CA ASP A 105 -12.86 -9.39 -5.68
C ASP A 105 -12.66 -8.48 -4.45
N ASP A 106 -12.88 -7.18 -4.63
CA ASP A 106 -12.75 -6.11 -3.64
C ASP A 106 -11.34 -5.86 -3.10
N ARG A 107 -10.29 -6.57 -3.53
CA ARG A 107 -8.92 -6.29 -3.07
C ARG A 107 -8.45 -4.91 -3.51
N GLY A 108 -7.92 -4.12 -2.57
CA GLY A 108 -7.40 -2.79 -2.89
C GLY A 108 -6.01 -2.85 -3.54
N ARG A 109 -5.79 -2.00 -4.54
CA ARG A 109 -4.56 -1.93 -5.35
C ARG A 109 -4.03 -0.52 -5.45
N ALA A 110 -2.82 -0.30 -4.95
CA ALA A 110 -2.06 0.92 -5.16
C ALA A 110 -1.08 0.76 -6.33
N ASN A 111 -1.16 1.65 -7.32
CA ASN A 111 -0.18 1.75 -8.40
C ASN A 111 0.97 2.64 -7.93
N VAL A 112 2.14 2.05 -7.73
CA VAL A 112 3.35 2.73 -7.28
C VAL A 112 4.29 2.88 -8.47
N ARG A 113 4.81 4.10 -8.65
CA ARG A 113 5.87 4.37 -9.62
C ARG A 113 7.12 4.91 -8.92
N CYS A 114 8.25 4.30 -9.23
CA CYS A 114 9.56 4.66 -8.71
C CYS A 114 10.46 5.22 -9.81
N TYR A 115 11.26 6.20 -9.43
CA TYR A 115 12.13 6.96 -10.32
C TYR A 115 13.50 7.18 -9.67
N ASP A 116 14.53 7.34 -10.49
CA ASP A 116 15.83 7.83 -10.03
C ASP A 116 15.79 9.34 -9.74
N GLY A 117 16.89 9.89 -9.22
CA GLY A 117 17.01 11.33 -8.94
C GLY A 117 16.88 12.25 -10.16
N ASN A 118 16.96 11.70 -11.38
CA ASN A 118 16.77 12.42 -12.64
C ASN A 118 15.35 12.28 -13.19
N GLY A 119 14.48 11.51 -12.52
CA GLY A 119 13.10 11.26 -12.94
C GLY A 119 12.93 10.12 -13.95
N ASN A 120 13.97 9.32 -14.22
CA ASN A 120 13.83 8.13 -15.06
C ASN A 120 13.21 6.97 -14.28
N PRO A 121 12.29 6.18 -14.85
CA PRO A 121 11.77 4.98 -14.19
C PRO A 121 12.90 4.03 -13.79
N LYS A 122 12.91 3.60 -12.54
CA LYS A 122 13.95 2.72 -11.99
C LYS A 122 13.36 1.74 -11.00
N ASP A 123 13.85 0.50 -11.06
CA ASP A 123 13.52 -0.49 -10.05
C ASP A 123 14.21 -0.14 -8.74
N THR A 124 13.41 0.06 -7.69
CA THR A 124 13.88 0.58 -6.41
C THR A 124 13.15 -0.15 -5.29
N THR A 125 13.87 -0.44 -4.20
CA THR A 125 13.27 -0.95 -2.97
C THR A 125 12.49 0.14 -2.25
N PHE A 126 11.28 -0.15 -1.79
CA PHE A 126 10.41 0.86 -1.19
C PHE A 126 9.56 0.30 -0.07
N THR A 127 9.16 1.17 0.87
CA THR A 127 8.13 0.87 1.84
C THR A 127 6.80 1.39 1.35
N SER A 128 5.73 0.67 1.66
CA SER A 128 4.36 1.11 1.45
C SER A 128 3.60 0.99 2.75
N ALA A 129 2.86 2.02 3.12
CA ALA A 129 2.01 2.02 4.29
C ALA A 129 0.65 2.63 3.94
N TYR A 130 -0.41 1.93 4.33
CA TYR A 130 -1.78 2.38 4.30
C TYR A 130 -2.24 2.67 5.73
N SER A 131 -2.92 3.79 5.93
CA SER A 131 -3.65 4.04 7.17
C SER A 131 -4.98 4.75 6.92
N SER A 132 -5.98 4.31 7.68
CA SER A 132 -7.29 4.93 7.81
C SER A 132 -7.64 5.03 9.28
N THR A 133 -8.34 6.09 9.63
CA THR A 133 -8.78 6.37 11.00
C THR A 133 -10.30 6.37 11.06
N VAL A 134 -10.87 6.69 12.20
CA VAL A 134 -12.26 7.15 12.28
C VAL A 134 -12.14 8.63 12.65
N SER A 135 -12.62 9.54 11.82
CA SER A 135 -12.78 10.91 12.26
C SER A 135 -14.08 10.94 13.07
N ARG A 136 -14.04 11.42 14.32
CA ARG A 136 -15.25 11.72 15.10
C ARG A 136 -15.61 13.17 14.90
#